data_AF-A0AAW0XZH0-F1
#
_entry.id   AF-A0AAW0XZH0-F1
#
_cell.length_a   1.000
_cell.length_b   1.000
_cell.length_c   1.000
_cell.angle_alpha   90.00
_cell.angle_beta   90.00
_cell.angle_gamma   90.00
#
_symmetry.space_group_name_H-M   'P 1'
#
loop_
_entity.id
_entity.type
_entity.pdbx_description
1 polymer ?
#
loop_
_entity_poly.entity_id
_entity_poly.type
_entity_poly.pdbx_seq_one_letter_code
_entity_poly.pdbx_strand_id
1 'polypeptide(L)'
;FEGLWYVLESFDDREACVTWNISQGHKNGTWHMKEVKGSGVLNTLGIYNTEATTATLKPNPDNPAKMKISWPLNIGGSYDYTVHMVDYEKVAGVFMCQRVLLFQRQNGIVLSRTPHLSNDLQQTARLLQNGVQV
;
A
#
# COMPACT_ATOMS: atom_id res chain seq x y z
N PHE A 1 5.40 -11.83 1.26
CA PHE A 1 4.87 -10.45 1.28
C PHE A 1 5.29 -9.69 2.54
N GLU A 2 5.76 -10.38 3.58
CA GLU A 2 6.26 -9.79 4.82
C GLU A 2 7.40 -8.78 4.61
N GLY A 3 7.56 -7.87 5.58
CA GLY A 3 8.61 -6.87 5.63
C GLY A 3 8.19 -5.49 5.14
N LEU A 4 9.19 -4.63 4.96
CA LEU A 4 9.02 -3.25 4.52
C LEU A 4 8.70 -3.16 3.02
N TRP A 5 7.76 -2.29 2.69
CA TRP A 5 7.40 -1.87 1.35
C TRP A 5 7.28 -0.34 1.31
N TYR A 6 7.80 0.26 0.26
CA TYR A 6 7.62 1.68 -0.06
C TYR A 6 6.44 1.82 -1.01
N VAL A 7 5.51 2.71 -0.69
CA VAL A 7 4.39 3.06 -1.57
C VAL A 7 4.90 4.12 -2.54
N LEU A 8 5.17 3.71 -3.78
CA LEU A 8 5.83 4.58 -4.77
C LEU A 8 4.83 5.32 -5.65
N GLU A 9 3.71 4.69 -5.96
CA GLU A 9 2.63 5.30 -6.74
C GLU A 9 1.29 4.89 -6.12
N SER A 10 0.38 5.86 -5.99
CA SER A 10 -1.02 5.60 -5.67
C SER A 10 -1.91 6.51 -6.50
N PHE A 11 -3.01 5.98 -7.02
CA PHE A 11 -3.90 6.73 -7.94
C PHE A 11 -4.86 7.69 -7.21
N ASP A 12 -4.82 7.72 -5.88
CA ASP A 12 -5.65 8.57 -5.03
C ASP A 12 -4.80 9.19 -3.91
N ASP A 13 -3.78 9.96 -4.32
CA ASP A 13 -2.75 10.54 -3.45
C ASP A 13 -3.10 11.94 -2.93
N ARG A 14 -2.90 12.15 -1.62
CA ARG A 14 -2.62 13.46 -1.00
C ARG A 14 -1.39 13.42 -0.06
N GLU A 15 -0.60 12.33 -0.06
CA GLU A 15 0.36 12.01 1.00
C GLU A 15 1.71 11.54 0.42
N ALA A 16 2.79 12.19 0.83
CA ALA A 16 4.14 11.84 0.40
C ALA A 16 4.83 10.84 1.35
N CYS A 17 5.78 10.06 0.80
CA CYS A 17 6.71 9.23 1.57
C CYS A 17 6.02 8.19 2.49
N VAL A 18 5.08 7.42 1.94
CA VAL A 18 4.37 6.37 2.68
C VAL A 18 5.13 5.04 2.64
N THR A 19 5.23 4.37 3.79
CA THR A 19 5.80 3.03 3.90
C THR A 19 4.85 2.09 4.63
N TRP A 20 4.84 0.83 4.22
CA TRP A 20 4.07 -0.24 4.84
C TRP A 20 5.03 -1.33 5.34
N ASN A 21 5.00 -1.61 6.65
CA ASN A 21 5.67 -2.77 7.20
C ASN A 21 4.64 -3.86 7.51
N ILE A 22 4.75 -4.98 6.82
CA ILE A 22 3.79 -6.08 6.88
C ILE A 22 4.38 -7.21 7.73
N SER A 23 3.65 -7.66 8.75
CA SER A 23 4.07 -8.75 9.65
C SER A 23 2.94 -9.72 9.90
N GLN A 24 3.26 -10.92 10.37
CA GLN A 24 2.23 -11.83 10.90
C GLN A 24 1.53 -11.21 12.11
N GLY A 25 0.23 -11.47 12.23
CA GLY A 25 -0.57 -11.10 13.38
C GLY A 25 -0.52 -12.13 14.48
N HIS A 26 -0.95 -11.75 15.70
CA HIS A 26 -0.99 -12.65 16.86
C HIS A 26 -1.97 -13.82 16.70
N LYS A 27 -3.01 -13.66 15.86
CA LYS A 27 -3.96 -14.72 15.54
C LYS A 27 -3.51 -15.45 14.28
N ASN A 28 -3.57 -16.77 14.32
CA ASN A 28 -3.19 -17.60 13.17
C ASN A 28 -3.98 -17.18 11.92
N GLY A 29 -3.27 -16.96 10.81
CA GLY A 29 -3.85 -16.55 9.53
C GLY A 29 -4.23 -15.06 9.41
N THR A 30 -3.85 -14.19 10.37
CA THR A 30 -4.01 -12.73 10.23
C THR A 30 -2.66 -12.06 10.00
N TRP A 31 -2.67 -10.92 9.32
CA TRP A 31 -1.48 -10.09 9.07
C TRP A 31 -1.72 -8.67 9.59
N HIS A 32 -0.65 -7.97 9.95
CA HIS A 32 -0.66 -6.56 10.28
C HIS A 32 0.11 -5.78 9.24
N MET A 33 -0.40 -4.58 8.91
CA MET A 33 0.28 -3.64 8.03
C MET A 33 0.40 -2.32 8.77
N LYS A 34 1.60 -2.01 9.22
CA LYS A 34 1.92 -0.73 9.86
C LYS A 34 2.27 0.28 8.76
N GLU A 35 1.41 1.27 8.60
CA GLU A 35 1.66 2.42 7.73
C GLU A 35 2.36 3.53 8.50
N VAL A 36 3.39 4.10 7.88
CA VAL A 36 4.07 5.30 8.34
C VAL A 36 4.11 6.29 7.19
N LYS A 37 3.61 7.49 7.43
CA LYS A 37 3.65 8.61 6.47
C LYS A 37 4.78 9.58 6.85
N GLY A 38 5.53 10.06 5.87
CA GLY A 38 6.55 11.09 6.09
C GLY A 38 5.92 12.48 6.05
N SER A 39 6.12 13.31 7.08
CA SER A 39 5.77 14.73 7.00
C SER A 39 6.74 15.42 6.02
N GLY A 40 6.28 15.74 4.82
CA GLY A 40 7.09 16.36 3.78
C GLY A 40 7.39 17.85 4.06
N VAL A 41 8.48 18.14 4.77
CA VAL A 41 9.35 19.34 4.65
C VAL A 41 10.70 18.98 5.33
N LEU A 42 11.82 19.43 4.74
CA LEU A 42 13.20 19.15 5.18
C LEU A 42 13.43 19.19 6.70
N ASN A 43 14.19 18.20 7.16
CA ASN A 43 14.27 17.71 8.53
C ASN A 43 15.65 18.02 9.14
N THR A 44 15.83 19.18 9.79
CA THR A 44 17.09 19.58 10.45
C THR A 44 17.08 19.42 11.98
N LEU A 45 15.99 19.00 12.62
CA LEU A 45 15.84 19.12 14.08
C LEU A 45 15.26 17.91 14.86
N GLY A 46 15.07 16.74 14.24
CA GLY A 46 14.94 15.47 14.98
C GLY A 46 13.69 15.29 15.87
N ILE A 47 12.61 16.01 15.62
CA ILE A 47 11.33 15.83 16.33
C ILE A 47 10.31 15.27 15.34
N TYR A 48 10.05 13.97 15.41
CA TYR A 48 9.09 13.29 14.56
C TYR A 48 7.66 13.43 15.09
N ASN A 49 6.74 13.92 14.25
CA ASN A 49 5.32 13.57 14.36
C ASN A 49 5.02 12.52 13.29
N THR A 50 5.49 11.28 13.49
CA THR A 50 5.15 10.16 12.59
C THR A 50 3.76 9.66 12.93
N GLU A 51 2.78 9.95 12.07
CA GLU A 51 1.49 9.27 12.15
C GLU A 51 1.69 7.82 11.70
N ALA A 52 1.71 6.91 12.68
CA ALA A 52 1.78 5.48 12.45
C ALA A 52 0.42 4.87 12.74
N THR A 53 -0.18 4.21 11.74
CA THR A 53 -1.44 3.49 11.90
C THR A 53 -1.26 2.03 11.48
N THR A 54 -1.81 1.10 12.25
CA THR A 54 -1.73 -0.33 11.93
C THR A 54 -3.08 -0.84 11.44
N ALA A 55 -3.11 -1.35 10.21
CA ALA A 55 -4.23 -2.11 9.68
C ALA A 55 -4.12 -3.60 10.00
N THR A 56 -5.26 -4.28 10.02
CA THR A 56 -5.31 -5.75 10.01
C THR A 56 -5.72 -6.23 8.61
N LEU A 57 -5.00 -7.22 8.11
CA LEU A 57 -5.26 -7.92 6.85
C LEU A 57 -5.72 -9.34 7.15
N LYS A 58 -6.85 -9.73 6.56
CA LYS A 58 -7.41 -11.09 6.66
C LYS A 58 -7.49 -11.71 5.25
N PRO A 59 -6.62 -12.68 4.93
CA PRO A 59 -6.67 -13.41 3.67
C PRO A 59 -7.95 -14.23 3.51
N ASN A 60 -8.43 -14.34 2.27
CA ASN A 60 -9.44 -15.31 1.88
C ASN A 60 -8.79 -16.71 1.86
N PRO A 61 -9.40 -17.73 2.51
CA PRO A 61 -8.87 -19.09 2.55
C PRO A 61 -8.66 -19.73 1.16
N ASP A 62 -9.54 -19.43 0.20
CA ASP A 62 -9.51 -20.02 -1.15
C ASP A 62 -8.57 -19.27 -2.10
N ASN A 63 -8.29 -17.99 -1.80
CA ASN A 63 -7.39 -17.17 -2.59
C ASN A 63 -6.66 -16.15 -1.70
N PRO A 64 -5.44 -16.45 -1.24
CA PRO A 64 -4.72 -15.58 -0.30
C PRO A 64 -4.31 -14.24 -0.90
N ALA A 65 -4.35 -14.08 -2.23
CA ALA A 65 -4.11 -12.80 -2.88
C ALA A 65 -5.28 -11.82 -2.67
N LYS A 66 -6.48 -12.32 -2.32
CA LYS A 66 -7.65 -11.50 -1.96
C LYS A 66 -7.75 -11.41 -0.44
N MET A 67 -7.67 -10.20 0.10
CA MET A 67 -7.71 -9.91 1.53
C MET A 67 -8.80 -8.89 1.86
N LYS A 68 -9.24 -8.90 3.12
CA LYS A 68 -9.95 -7.79 3.73
C LYS A 68 -8.98 -6.97 4.58
N ILE A 69 -8.90 -5.67 4.33
CA ILE A 69 -8.12 -4.73 5.13
C ILE A 69 -9.04 -3.95 6.07
N SER A 70 -8.63 -3.78 7.33
CA SER A 70 -9.36 -3.04 8.36
C SER A 70 -8.46 -2.06 9.07
N TRP A 71 -8.84 -0.78 9.07
CA TRP A 71 -8.15 0.29 9.78
C TRP A 71 -8.92 0.66 11.07
N PRO A 72 -8.25 0.96 12.19
CA PRO A 72 -8.92 1.20 13.47
C PRO A 72 -9.95 2.34 13.47
N LEU A 73 -9.71 3.38 12.67
CA LEU A 73 -10.58 4.58 12.58
C LEU A 73 -11.49 4.59 11.35
N ASN A 74 -11.54 3.51 10.56
CA ASN A 74 -12.38 3.49 9.37
C ASN A 74 -13.84 3.20 9.72
N ILE A 75 -14.66 4.25 9.70
CA ILE A 75 -16.11 4.19 9.94
C ILE A 75 -16.81 3.28 8.91
N GLY A 76 -16.25 3.11 7.71
CA GLY A 76 -16.78 2.24 6.66
C GLY A 76 -16.48 0.74 6.84
N GLY A 77 -15.81 0.35 7.94
CA GLY A 77 -15.43 -1.04 8.20
C GLY A 77 -14.28 -1.54 7.33
N SER A 78 -14.20 -2.86 7.14
CA SER A 78 -13.17 -3.48 6.31
C SER A 78 -13.53 -3.45 4.82
N TYR A 79 -12.54 -3.37 3.94
CA TYR A 79 -12.75 -3.34 2.49
C TYR A 79 -11.74 -4.22 1.74
N ASP A 80 -11.88 -4.31 0.41
CA ASP A 80 -11.10 -5.24 -0.40
C ASP A 80 -9.68 -4.73 -0.63
N TYR A 81 -8.73 -5.64 -0.46
CA TYR A 81 -7.31 -5.47 -0.73
C TYR A 81 -6.85 -6.68 -1.55
N THR A 82 -6.45 -6.48 -2.80
CA THR A 82 -6.04 -7.57 -3.69
C THR A 82 -4.63 -7.36 -4.17
N VAL A 83 -3.77 -8.37 -4.01
CA VAL A 83 -2.44 -8.41 -4.62
C VAL A 83 -2.59 -8.95 -6.03
N HIS A 84 -2.37 -8.11 -7.05
CA HIS A 84 -2.48 -8.52 -8.45
C HIS A 84 -1.17 -9.06 -9.02
N MET A 85 -0.05 -8.53 -8.55
CA MET A 85 1.29 -8.99 -8.92
C MET A 85 2.24 -8.84 -7.75
N VAL A 86 3.19 -9.76 -7.60
CA VAL A 86 4.25 -9.68 -6.61
C VAL A 86 5.40 -10.59 -7.01
N ASP A 87 6.63 -10.09 -6.95
CA ASP A 87 7.84 -10.90 -7.10
C ASP A 87 8.58 -11.13 -5.76
N TYR A 88 8.00 -10.60 -4.67
CA TYR A 88 8.46 -10.66 -3.28
C TYR A 88 9.76 -9.91 -2.96
N GLU A 89 10.65 -9.75 -3.94
CA GLU A 89 12.00 -9.22 -3.81
C GLU A 89 12.14 -7.78 -4.28
N LYS A 90 11.27 -7.29 -5.17
CA LYS A 90 11.41 -5.96 -5.76
C LYS A 90 10.10 -5.19 -5.78
N VAL A 91 9.05 -5.76 -6.37
CA VAL A 91 7.82 -5.03 -6.69
C VAL A 91 6.57 -5.82 -6.36
N ALA A 92 5.51 -5.08 -5.99
CA ALA A 92 4.16 -5.61 -5.95
C ALA A 92 3.14 -4.59 -6.43
N GLY A 93 2.04 -5.08 -7.00
CA GLY A 93 0.90 -4.30 -7.45
C GLY A 93 -0.32 -4.70 -6.65
N VAL A 94 -0.95 -3.72 -6.01
CA VAL A 94 -2.09 -3.89 -5.12
C VAL A 94 -3.25 -3.06 -5.63
N PHE A 95 -4.46 -3.58 -5.48
CA PHE A 95 -5.69 -2.84 -5.72
C PHE A 95 -6.56 -2.85 -4.48
N MET A 96 -7.04 -1.67 -4.09
CA MET A 96 -7.94 -1.47 -2.97
C MET A 96 -9.25 -0.90 -3.46
N CYS A 97 -10.36 -1.48 -3.00
CA CYS A 97 -11.70 -1.01 -3.34
C CYS A 97 -12.55 -0.90 -2.08
N GLN A 98 -12.94 0.32 -1.75
CA GLN A 98 -13.75 0.64 -0.58
C GLN A 98 -15.09 1.26 -1.02
N ARG A 99 -16.20 0.76 -0.46
CA ARG A 99 -17.49 1.44 -0.59
C ARG A 99 -17.58 2.53 0.48
N VAL A 100 -17.76 3.78 0.06
CA VAL A 100 -17.89 4.95 0.93
C VAL A 100 -19.24 5.62 0.64
N LEU A 101 -20.20 5.44 1.55
CA LEU A 101 -21.59 5.92 1.38
C LEU A 101 -22.19 5.49 0.02
N LEU A 102 -22.26 6.44 -0.92
CA LEU A 102 -22.89 6.29 -2.23
C LEU A 102 -21.89 6.10 -3.38
N PHE A 103 -20.58 6.09 -3.13
CA PHE A 103 -19.57 5.89 -4.16
C PHE A 103 -18.55 4.79 -3.80
N GLN A 104 -17.76 4.38 -4.79
CA GLN A 104 -16.65 3.45 -4.62
C GLN A 104 -15.34 4.20 -4.76
N ARG A 105 -14.49 4.08 -3.75
CA ARG A 105 -13.11 4.55 -3.78
C ARG A 105 -12.23 3.42 -4.28
N GLN A 106 -11.56 3.64 -5.40
CA GLN A 106 -10.65 2.68 -6.02
C GLN A 106 -9.24 3.24 -5.97
N ASN A 107 -8.27 2.45 -5.53
CA ASN A 107 -6.88 2.87 -5.47
C ASN A 107 -5.98 1.72 -5.95
N GLY A 108 -5.25 1.95 -7.04
CA GLY A 108 -4.16 1.10 -7.49
C GLY A 108 -2.85 1.57 -6.86
N ILE A 109 -2.05 0.64 -6.36
CA ILE A 109 -0.87 0.95 -5.57
C ILE A 109 0.31 0.12 -6.06
N VAL A 110 1.43 0.80 -6.30
CA VAL A 110 2.71 0.16 -6.62
C VAL A 110 3.59 0.19 -5.37
N LEU A 111 3.99 -0.99 -4.94
CA LEU A 111 4.89 -1.21 -3.82
C LEU A 111 6.28 -1.59 -4.31
N SER A 112 7.31 -1.11 -3.64
CA SER A 112 8.70 -1.48 -3.90
C SER A 112 9.45 -1.85 -2.64
N ARG A 113 10.46 -2.73 -2.74
CA ARG A 113 11.42 -2.99 -1.65
C ARG A 113 12.43 -1.87 -1.48
N THR A 114 12.56 -0.97 -2.46
CA THR A 114 13.44 0.20 -2.42
C THR A 114 12.63 1.50 -2.50
N PRO A 115 13.12 2.62 -1.94
CA PRO A 115 12.41 3.91 -1.93
C PRO A 115 12.28 4.56 -3.32
N HIS A 116 12.91 3.97 -4.34
CA HIS A 116 12.86 4.42 -5.72
C HIS A 116 12.60 3.21 -6.63
N LEU A 117 11.76 3.40 -7.64
CA LEU A 117 11.67 2.48 -8.77
C LEU A 117 12.99 2.57 -9.55
N SER A 118 13.43 1.47 -10.14
CA SER A 118 14.52 1.53 -11.12
C SER A 118 14.10 2.40 -12.32
N ASN A 119 15.08 3.05 -12.97
CA ASN A 119 14.78 4.01 -14.04
C ASN A 119 13.95 3.39 -15.18
N ASP A 120 14.14 2.11 -15.48
CA ASP A 120 13.38 1.34 -16.46
C ASP A 120 11.89 1.20 -16.07
N LEU A 121 11.61 0.89 -14.79
CA LEU A 121 10.24 0.79 -14.29
C LEU A 121 9.56 2.17 -14.23
N GLN A 122 10.29 3.21 -13.84
CA GLN A 122 9.78 4.59 -13.87
C GLN A 122 9.42 5.02 -15.30
N GLN A 123 10.29 4.73 -16.28
CA GLN A 123 10.03 5.03 -17.68
C GLN A 123 8.82 4.27 -18.20
N THR A 124 8.73 2.96 -17.93
CA THR A 124 7.60 2.12 -18.33
C THR A 124 6.29 2.62 -17.72
N ALA A 125 6.27 2.93 -16.42
CA ALA A 125 5.08 3.47 -15.75
C ALA A 125 4.63 4.80 -16.37
N ARG A 126 5.58 5.70 -16.67
CA ARG A 126 5.28 6.98 -17.35
C ARG A 126 4.76 6.78 -18.76
N LEU A 127 5.30 5.82 -19.51
CA LEU A 127 4.81 5.49 -20.86
C LEU A 127 3.36 5.00 -20.79
N LEU A 128 3.07 4.07 -19.88
CA LEU A 128 1.72 3.53 -19.68
C LEU A 128 0.71 4.59 -19.21
N GLN A 129 1.09 5.49 -18.28
CA GLN A 129 0.25 6.60 -17.84
C GLN A 129 -0.10 7.56 -19.00
N ASN A 130 0.78 7.71 -19.98
CA ASN A 130 0.55 8.52 -21.17
C ASN A 130 -0.12 7.75 -22.32
N GLY A 131 -0.60 6.52 -22.06
CA GLY A 131 -1.27 5.70 -23.07
C GLY A 131 -0.34 5.15 -24.16
N VAL A 132 0.97 5.16 -23.93
CA VAL A 132 1.96 4.58 -24.85
C VAL A 132 2.09 3.08 -24.53
N GLN A 133 1.80 2.22 -25.51
CA GLN A 133 2.02 0.78 -25.38
C GLN A 133 3.51 0.46 -25.53
N VAL A 134 4.04 -0.36 -24.62
CA VAL A 134 5.45 -0.79 -24.55
C VAL A 134 5.55 -2.27 -24.87
#